data_AF-S2S8P2-F1
#
_entry.id   AF-S2S8P2-F1
#
_cell.length_a   1.000
_cell.length_b   1.000
_cell.length_c   1.000
_cell.angle_alpha   90.00
_cell.angle_beta   90.00
_cell.angle_gamma   90.00
#
_symmetry.space_group_name_H-M   'P 1'
#
loop_
_entity.id
_entity.type
_entity.pdbx_description
1 polymer ?
#
loop_
_entity_poly.entity_id
_entity_poly.type
_entity_poly.pdbx_seq_one_letter_code
_entity_poly.pdbx_strand_id
1 'polypeptide(L)' 'MNDKKLIGVDLGGTTVKFAILTTDGEIQQRWSIDTNILDEGSHILPDIIDSINEHLKLYNMTPNDFVG' A
#
# COMPACT_ATOMS: atom_id res chain seq x y z
N MET A 1 13.33 -16.54 11.46
CA MET A 1 13.41 -15.51 10.41
C MET A 1 12.05 -14.85 10.37
N ASN A 2 11.95 -13.52 10.43
CA ASN A 2 10.66 -12.88 10.15
C ASN A 2 10.39 -13.07 8.66
N ASP A 3 9.24 -13.66 8.32
CA ASP A 3 8.80 -13.75 6.93
C ASP A 3 8.54 -12.33 6.42
N LYS A 4 9.52 -11.84 5.66
CA LYS A 4 9.49 -10.53 5.03
C LYS A 4 8.32 -10.44 4.06
N LYS A 5 7.79 -9.24 3.89
CA LYS A 5 6.62 -8.97 3.06
C LYS A 5 6.96 -7.98 1.95
N LEU A 6 6.09 -7.91 0.95
CA LEU A 6 6.12 -6.93 -0.12
C LEU A 6 4.86 -6.07 -0.03
N ILE A 7 4.97 -4.80 -0.42
CA ILE A 7 3.81 -3.95 -0.72
C ILE A 7 3.77 -3.73 -2.22
N GLY A 8 2.67 -4.12 -2.84
CA GLY A 8 2.34 -3.78 -4.23
C GLY A 8 1.39 -2.59 -4.26
N VAL A 9 1.66 -1.65 -5.16
CA VAL A 9 0.80 -0.49 -5.44
C VAL A 9 0.53 -0.44 -6.94
N ASP A 10 -0.75 -0.48 -7.33
CA ASP A 10 -1.22 -0.33 -8.70
C ASP A 10 -2.04 0.97 -8.82
N LEU A 11 -1.44 1.98 -9.44
CA LEU A 11 -2.02 3.31 -9.61
C LEU A 11 -2.81 3.40 -10.92
N GLY A 12 -4.14 3.35 -10.81
CA GLY A 12 -5.06 3.65 -11.91
C GLY A 12 -5.55 5.10 -11.89
N GLY A 13 -6.21 5.53 -12.97
CA GLY A 13 -6.79 6.88 -13.06
C GLY A 13 -8.05 7.09 -12.21
N THR A 14 -8.65 6.02 -11.68
CA THR A 14 -9.86 6.07 -10.86
C THR A 14 -9.65 5.52 -9.47
N THR A 15 -8.83 4.48 -9.34
CA THR A 15 -8.53 3.85 -8.05
C THR A 15 -7.06 3.50 -7.97
N VAL A 16 -6.49 3.63 -6.77
CA VAL A 16 -5.22 3.00 -6.40
C VAL A 16 -5.52 1.70 -5.68
N LYS A 17 -4.90 0.60 -6.09
CA LYS A 17 -5.02 -0.71 -5.45
C LYS A 17 -3.73 -1.07 -4.75
N PHE A 18 -3.87 -1.68 -3.58
CA PHE A 18 -2.76 -2.07 -2.74
C PHE A 18 -2.84 -3.56 -2.45
N ALA A 19 -1.67 -4.17 -2.25
CA ALA A 19 -1.58 -5.52 -1.72
C ALA A 19 -0.38 -5.64 -0.78
N ILE A 20 -0.58 -6.34 0.34
CA ILE A 20 0.53 -6.88 1.13
C ILE A 20 0.70 -8.33 0.69
N LEU A 21 1.91 -8.71 0.31
CA LEU A 21 2.22 -10.04 -0.20
C LEU A 21 3.36 -10.69 0.58
N THR A 22 3.41 -12.03 0.54
CA THR A 22 4.64 -12.77 0.86
C THR A 22 5.70 -12.51 -0.21
N THR A 23 6.96 -12.88 0.06
CA THR A 23 8.04 -12.80 -0.95
C THR A 23 7.82 -13.71 -2.15
N ASP A 24 6.95 -14.72 -2.03
CA ASP A 24 6.58 -15.63 -3.12
C ASP A 24 5.39 -15.10 -3.95
N GLY A 25 4.86 -13.92 -3.60
CA GLY A 25 3.78 -13.26 -4.33
C GLY A 25 2.37 -13.67 -3.89
N GLU A 26 2.21 -14.36 -2.75
CA GLU A 26 0.89 -14.68 -2.21
C GLU A 26 0.27 -13.45 -1.54
N ILE A 27 -0.96 -13.10 -1.92
CA ILE A 27 -1.68 -11.94 -1.35
C ILE A 27 -2.14 -12.27 0.08
N GLN A 28 -1.67 -11.48 1.05
CA GLN A 28 -2.11 -11.54 2.44
C GLN A 28 -3.25 -10.56 2.73
N GLN A 29 -3.15 -9.34 2.19
CA GLN A 29 -4.16 -8.29 2.31
C GLN A 29 -4.27 -7.53 0.99
N ARG A 30 -5.46 -6.98 0.72
CA ARG A 30 -5.69 -6.08 -0.41
C ARG A 30 -6.74 -5.04 -0.07
N TRP A 31 -6.54 -3.82 -0.54
CA TRP A 31 -7.51 -2.74 -0.41
C TRP A 31 -7.36 -1.75 -1.56
N SER A 32 -8.23 -0.74 -1.60
CA SER A 32 -8.17 0.32 -2.59
C SER A 32 -8.68 1.64 -2.03
N ILE A 33 -8.20 2.73 -2.61
CA ILE A 33 -8.72 4.09 -2.42
C ILE A 33 -9.05 4.68 -3.80
N ASP A 34 -9.87 5.72 -3.84
CA ASP A 34 -10.09 6.49 -5.05
C ASP A 34 -8.83 7.31 -5.39
N THR A 35 -8.52 7.45 -6.68
CA THR A 35 -7.39 8.27 -7.14
C THR A 35 -7.79 9.75 -7.09
N ASN A 36 -7.20 10.51 -6.19
CA ASN A 36 -7.47 11.94 -6.07
C ASN A 36 -6.75 12.75 -7.17
N ILE A 37 -7.44 12.97 -8.28
CA ILE A 37 -6.93 13.73 -9.44
C ILE A 37 -7.16 15.25 -9.33
N LEU A 38 -7.70 15.73 -8.20
CA LEU A 38 -7.85 17.17 -7.96
C LEU A 38 -6.48 17.83 -7.80
N ASP A 39 -6.43 19.15 -7.96
CA ASP A 39 -5.20 19.95 -7.82
C ASP A 39 -4.03 19.37 -8.63
N GLU A 40 -4.31 19.05 -9.90
CA GLU A 40 -3.38 18.45 -10.86
C GLU A 40 -2.74 17.14 -10.37
N GLY A 41 -3.44 16.39 -9.50
CA GLY A 41 -2.99 15.11 -8.95
C GLY A 41 -1.95 15.24 -7.83
N SER A 42 -1.78 16.42 -7.24
CA SER A 42 -0.82 16.66 -6.17
C SER A 42 -1.06 15.82 -4.91
N HIS A 43 -2.29 15.36 -4.70
CA HIS A 43 -2.69 14.55 -3.53
C HIS A 43 -2.46 13.04 -3.71
N ILE A 44 -2.17 12.56 -4.92
CA ILE A 44 -2.05 11.11 -5.20
C ILE A 44 -0.99 10.46 -4.30
N LEU A 45 0.20 11.06 -4.21
CA LEU A 45 1.30 10.48 -3.44
C LEU A 45 1.08 10.60 -1.92
N PRO A 46 0.65 11.75 -1.36
CA PRO A 46 0.22 11.84 0.03
C PRO A 46 -0.84 10.79 0.41
N ASP A 47 -1.90 10.64 -0.38
CA ASP A 47 -3.00 9.70 -0.11
C ASP A 47 -2.50 8.24 -0.11
N ILE A 48 -1.57 7.89 -1.02
CA ILE A 48 -0.90 6.58 -1.04
C ILE A 48 -0.10 6.33 0.23
N ILE A 49 0.70 7.32 0.67
CA ILE A 49 1.54 7.22 1.86
C ILE A 49 0.67 7.05 3.12
N ASP A 50 -0.37 7.89 3.25
CA ASP A 50 -1.28 7.85 4.39
C ASP A 50 -2.03 6.51 4.44
N SER A 51 -2.54 6.03 3.31
CA SER A 51 -3.23 4.75 3.22
C SER A 51 -2.34 3.57 3.64
N ILE A 52 -1.08 3.55 3.20
CA ILE A 52 -0.10 2.52 3.61
C ILE A 52 0.14 2.61 5.13
N ASN A 53 0.43 3.80 5.66
CA ASN A 53 0.71 3.98 7.09
C ASN A 53 -0.46 3.57 7.99
N GLU A 54 -1.69 3.90 7.59
CA GLU A 54 -2.89 3.47 8.29
C GLU A 54 -3.02 1.95 8.33
N HIS A 55 -2.78 1.27 7.21
CA HIS A 55 -2.86 -0.19 7.15
C HIS A 55 -1.73 -0.87 7.94
N LEU A 56 -0.50 -0.33 7.89
CA LEU A 56 0.59 -0.83 8.74
C LEU A 56 0.21 -0.75 10.22
N LYS A 57 -0.35 0.39 10.65
CA LYS A 57 -0.82 0.56 12.03
C LYS A 57 -1.97 -0.38 12.38
N LEU A 58 -2.94 -0.56 11.49
CA LEU A 58 -4.10 -1.43 11.69
C LEU A 58 -3.70 -2.89 11.92
N TYR A 59 -2.67 -3.37 11.23
CA TYR A 59 -2.18 -4.75 11.33
C TYR A 59 -0.97 -4.92 12.25
N ASN A 60 -0.64 -3.90 13.05
CA ASN A 60 0.55 -3.89 13.92
C ASN A 60 1.85 -4.28 13.18
N MET A 61 1.97 -3.83 11.93
CA MET A 61 3.15 -4.02 11.10
C MET A 61 4.05 -2.79 11.16
N THR A 62 5.33 -3.02 10.90
CA THR A 62 6.37 -1.98 10.86
C THR A 62 7.09 -2.00 9.52
N PRO A 63 7.79 -0.92 9.13
CA PRO A 63 8.62 -0.92 7.93
C PRO A 63 9.64 -2.06 7.90
N ASN A 64 10.13 -2.50 9.08
CA ASN A 64 11.05 -3.63 9.20
C ASN A 64 10.44 -4.98 8.82
N ASP A 65 9.12 -5.09 8.66
CA ASP A 65 8.47 -6.33 8.20
C ASP A 65 8.51 -6.49 6.67
N PHE A 66 8.89 -5.44 5.94
CA PHE A 66 8.89 -5.43 4.47
C PHE A 66 10.30 -5.51 3.88
N VAL A 67 10.37 -5.90 2.61
CA VAL A 67 11.56 -5.80 1.76
C VAL A 67 11.51 -4.46 1.01
N GLY A 68 12.51 -3.61 1.20
CA GLY A 68 12.58 -2.29 0.58
C GLY A 68 13.04 -1.22 1.55
#